data_AF-A0A7Y4XBU4-F1
#
_entry.id   AF-A0A7Y4XBU4-F1
#
_cell.length_a   1.000
_cell.length_b   1.000
_cell.length_c   1.000
_cell.angle_alpha   90.00
_cell.angle_beta   90.00
_cell.angle_gamma   90.00
#
_symmetry.space_group_name_H-M   'P 1'
#
loop_
_entity.id
_entity.type
_entity.pdbx_description
1 polymer ?
#
loop_
_entity_poly.entity_id
_entity_poly.type
_entity_poly.pdbx_seq_one_letter_code
_entity_poly.pdbx_strand_id
1 'polypeptide(L)'
;MKLAETVLERRFVRVQFRTEWQTPDGKAQAFEGHAYYQRQKDGKYRATWFDAQGAALNVDAEFDGQALTSLWGPGAEKRGKTIYRFTGADQLEVIDTTQTKEGEWREFSRAALKRQ
;
A
#
# COMPACT_ATOMS: atom_id res chain seq x y z
N MET A 1 4.43 5.07 -15.10
CA MET A 1 4.53 3.79 -14.34
C MET A 1 3.11 3.28 -14.11
N LYS A 2 2.77 2.04 -14.49
CA LYS A 2 1.44 1.48 -14.17
C LYS A 2 1.41 1.09 -12.69
N LEU A 3 0.62 1.82 -11.89
CA LEU A 3 0.51 1.60 -10.45
C LEU A 3 -0.22 0.27 -10.14
N ALA A 4 -1.19 -0.11 -10.97
CA ALA A 4 -2.01 -1.30 -10.76
C ALA A 4 -2.36 -1.99 -12.08
N GLU A 5 -2.38 -3.32 -12.09
CA GLU A 5 -2.82 -4.12 -13.23
C GLU A 5 -3.48 -5.43 -12.79
N THR A 6 -4.37 -5.96 -13.63
CA THR A 6 -5.02 -7.25 -13.39
C THR A 6 -4.15 -8.38 -13.94
N VAL A 7 -3.80 -9.36 -13.10
CA VAL A 7 -2.84 -10.44 -13.40
C VAL A 7 -3.40 -11.82 -13.02
N LEU A 8 -2.65 -12.87 -13.38
CA LEU A 8 -2.97 -14.27 -13.03
C LEU A 8 -4.41 -14.64 -13.41
N GLU A 9 -4.71 -14.62 -14.71
CA GLU A 9 -6.05 -14.89 -15.25
C GLU A 9 -7.16 -14.00 -14.67
N ARG A 10 -6.82 -12.75 -14.35
CA ARG A 10 -7.73 -11.78 -13.73
C ARG A 10 -8.22 -12.14 -12.33
N ARG A 11 -7.50 -13.01 -11.64
CA ARG A 11 -7.80 -13.37 -10.24
C ARG A 11 -7.21 -12.40 -9.24
N PHE A 12 -6.19 -11.63 -9.64
CA PHE A 12 -5.49 -10.68 -8.77
C PHE A 12 -5.33 -9.32 -9.45
N VAL A 13 -5.25 -8.28 -8.62
CA VAL A 13 -4.73 -6.97 -8.99
C VAL A 13 -3.32 -6.85 -8.39
N ARG A 14 -2.31 -6.73 -9.24
CA ARG A 14 -0.95 -6.42 -8.82
C ARG A 14 -0.81 -4.91 -8.71
N VAL A 15 -0.44 -4.44 -7.52
CA VAL A 15 0.03 -3.07 -7.29
C VAL A 15 1.56 -3.10 -7.27
N GLN A 16 2.19 -2.17 -7.98
CA GLN A 16 3.64 -2.02 -8.00
C GLN A 16 4.04 -0.63 -7.53
N PHE A 17 4.98 -0.60 -6.59
CA PHE A 17 5.55 0.63 -6.04
C PHE A 17 7.07 0.59 -6.17
N ARG A 18 7.63 1.65 -6.72
CA ARG A 18 9.06 1.90 -6.73
C ARG A 18 9.29 3.38 -6.43
N THR A 19 10.24 3.65 -5.56
CA THR A 19 10.70 5.01 -5.27
C THR A 19 12.22 5.03 -5.15
N GLU A 20 12.81 6.17 -5.45
CA GLU A 20 14.26 6.40 -5.40
C GLU A 20 14.50 7.69 -4.61
N TRP A 21 15.48 7.66 -3.71
CA TRP A 21 15.91 8.82 -2.95
C TRP A 21 17.43 8.84 -2.82
N GLN A 22 17.97 10.02 -2.53
CA GLN A 22 19.38 10.15 -2.17
C GLN A 22 19.53 10.10 -0.66
N THR A 23 20.49 9.33 -0.17
CA THR A 23 20.93 9.35 1.21
C THR A 23 21.74 10.62 1.49
N PRO A 24 21.94 11.01 2.77
CA PRO A 24 22.76 12.18 3.12
C PRO A 24 24.20 12.14 2.61
N ASP A 25 24.76 10.94 2.38
CA ASP A 25 26.08 10.71 1.77
C ASP A 25 26.07 10.69 0.23
N GLY A 26 24.94 11.09 -0.40
CA GLY A 26 24.81 11.24 -1.84
C GLY A 26 24.62 9.94 -2.63
N LYS A 27 24.38 8.80 -1.95
CA LYS A 27 24.13 7.53 -2.63
C LYS A 27 22.66 7.42 -3.01
N ALA A 28 22.40 6.92 -4.22
CA ALA A 28 21.05 6.56 -4.63
C ALA A 28 20.61 5.31 -3.87
N GLN A 29 19.44 5.37 -3.24
CA GLN A 29 18.77 4.25 -2.63
C GLN A 29 17.40 4.09 -3.29
N ALA A 30 17.04 2.86 -3.62
CA ALA A 30 15.75 2.52 -4.18
C ALA A 30 14.99 1.60 -3.24
N PHE A 31 13.68 1.75 -3.23
CA PHE A 31 12.77 0.79 -2.63
C PHE A 31 11.81 0.31 -3.70
N GLU A 32 11.56 -1.00 -3.71
CA GLU A 32 10.61 -1.65 -4.58
C GLU A 32 9.73 -2.59 -3.75
N GLY A 33 8.45 -2.64 -4.10
CA GLY A 33 7.57 -3.68 -3.61
C GLY A 33 6.30 -3.83 -4.42
N HIS A 34 5.69 -5.01 -4.25
CA HIS A 34 4.53 -5.47 -4.98
C HIS A 34 3.48 -5.99 -4.00
N ALA A 35 2.21 -5.70 -4.25
CA ALA A 35 1.11 -6.39 -3.59
C ALA A 35 0.19 -7.07 -4.61
N TYR A 36 -0.31 -8.24 -4.24
CA TYR A 36 -1.24 -9.01 -5.05
C TYR A 36 -2.60 -9.09 -4.36
N TYR A 37 -3.50 -8.19 -4.72
CA TYR A 37 -4.84 -8.10 -4.14
C TYR A 37 -5.81 -9.07 -4.82
N GLN A 38 -6.48 -9.89 -4.03
CA GLN A 38 -7.62 -10.70 -4.42
C GLN A 38 -8.89 -10.07 -3.87
N ARG A 39 -9.83 -9.79 -4.77
CA ARG A 39 -11.16 -9.29 -4.40
C ARG A 39 -11.95 -10.37 -3.65
N GLN A 40 -12.55 -9.97 -2.55
CA GLN A 40 -13.49 -10.75 -1.76
C GLN A 40 -14.91 -10.18 -1.97
N LYS A 41 -15.90 -10.66 -1.20
CA LYS A 41 -17.26 -10.09 -1.19
C LYS A 41 -17.27 -8.71 -0.51
N ASP A 42 -18.31 -7.93 -0.78
CA ASP A 42 -18.65 -6.70 -0.05
C ASP A 42 -17.54 -5.64 0.02
N GLY A 43 -16.81 -5.44 -1.09
CA GLY A 43 -15.76 -4.41 -1.15
C GLY A 43 -14.49 -4.77 -0.37
N LYS A 44 -14.37 -5.99 0.15
CA LYS A 44 -13.19 -6.48 0.86
C LYS A 44 -12.16 -7.06 -0.11
N TYR A 45 -10.90 -7.03 0.30
CA TYR A 45 -9.76 -7.57 -0.43
C TYR A 45 -8.80 -8.24 0.56
N ARG A 46 -8.12 -9.28 0.08
CA ARG A 46 -6.94 -9.85 0.76
C ARG A 46 -5.75 -9.73 -0.16
N ALA A 47 -4.60 -9.40 0.38
CA ALA A 47 -3.36 -9.38 -0.40
C ALA A 47 -2.18 -9.90 0.40
N THR A 48 -1.09 -10.11 -0.32
CA THR A 48 0.24 -10.22 0.27
C THR A 48 1.12 -9.18 -0.40
N TRP A 49 1.78 -8.37 0.43
CA TRP A 49 2.84 -7.45 0.05
C TRP A 49 4.20 -8.15 0.10
N PHE A 50 5.04 -7.88 -0.88
CA PHE A 50 6.42 -8.34 -0.99
C PHE A 50 7.32 -7.14 -1.30
N ASP A 51 8.44 -6.97 -0.62
CA ASP A 51 9.39 -5.88 -0.92
C ASP A 51 10.84 -6.32 -1.07
N ALA A 52 11.66 -5.38 -1.54
CA ALA A 52 13.10 -5.53 -1.75
C ALA A 52 13.90 -5.81 -0.46
N GLN A 53 13.28 -5.68 0.73
CA GLN A 53 13.89 -6.06 2.01
C GLN A 53 13.59 -7.52 2.38
N GLY A 54 12.86 -8.25 1.53
CA GLY A 54 12.48 -9.64 1.75
C GLY A 54 11.27 -9.81 2.67
N ALA A 55 10.54 -8.73 2.98
CA ALA A 55 9.33 -8.84 3.79
C ALA A 55 8.18 -9.45 2.98
N ALA A 56 7.36 -10.27 3.63
CA ALA A 56 6.09 -10.76 3.13
C ALA A 56 5.00 -10.44 4.16
N LEU A 57 4.12 -9.49 3.86
CA LEU A 57 3.11 -9.00 4.79
C LEU A 57 1.71 -9.30 4.28
N ASN A 58 0.90 -9.95 5.11
CA ASN A 58 -0.52 -10.08 4.83
C ASN A 58 -1.18 -8.70 4.88
N VAL A 59 -2.13 -8.49 3.97
CA VAL A 59 -2.93 -7.28 3.87
C VAL A 59 -4.39 -7.65 3.86
N ASP A 60 -5.16 -7.07 4.77
CA ASP A 60 -6.63 -7.04 4.69
C ASP A 60 -7.05 -5.64 4.30
N ALA A 61 -7.89 -5.51 3.28
CA ALA A 61 -8.34 -4.19 2.82
C ALA A 61 -9.84 -4.12 2.58
N GLU A 62 -10.39 -2.93 2.73
CA GLU A 62 -11.82 -2.65 2.56
C GLU A 62 -11.99 -1.33 1.81
N PHE A 63 -12.88 -1.35 0.81
CA PHE A 63 -13.25 -0.19 0.02
C PHE A 63 -14.67 0.24 0.38
N ASP A 64 -14.82 1.45 0.91
CA ASP A 64 -16.10 2.02 1.37
C ASP A 64 -16.86 2.83 0.30
N GLY A 65 -16.35 2.84 -0.94
CA GLY A 65 -16.88 3.67 -2.03
C GLY A 65 -16.06 4.93 -2.31
N GLN A 66 -15.26 5.39 -1.34
CA GLN A 66 -14.41 6.58 -1.48
C GLN A 66 -12.93 6.29 -1.22
N ALA A 67 -12.63 5.42 -0.26
CA ALA A 67 -11.29 5.08 0.15
C ALA A 67 -11.09 3.57 0.28
N LEU A 68 -9.92 3.10 -0.14
CA LEU A 68 -9.43 1.75 0.16
C LEU A 68 -8.53 1.84 1.39
N THR A 69 -8.96 1.25 2.50
CA THR A 69 -8.13 1.12 3.70
C THR A 69 -7.48 -0.24 3.70
N SER A 70 -6.14 -0.29 3.67
CA SER A 70 -5.34 -1.51 3.73
C SER A 70 -4.64 -1.60 5.08
N LEU A 71 -4.88 -2.67 5.84
CA LEU A 71 -4.17 -3.01 7.07
C LEU A 71 -3.12 -4.07 6.76
N TRP A 72 -1.87 -3.83 7.12
CA TRP A 72 -0.76 -4.73 6.85
C TRP A 72 0.08 -5.01 8.09
N GLY A 73 0.75 -6.16 8.10
CA GLY A 73 1.66 -6.57 9.18
C GLY A 73 1.13 -7.70 10.07
N PRO A 74 2.02 -8.31 10.88
CA PRO A 74 1.68 -9.48 11.69
C PRO A 74 0.92 -9.05 12.95
N GLY A 75 -0.39 -9.29 12.97
CA GLY A 75 -1.17 -9.31 14.21
C GLY A 75 -0.99 -8.06 15.08
N ALA A 76 -0.84 -8.22 16.40
CA ALA A 76 -0.86 -7.12 17.37
C ALA A 76 0.46 -6.34 17.51
N GLU A 77 1.58 -6.80 16.94
CA GLU A 77 2.90 -6.29 17.34
C GLU A 77 3.48 -5.21 16.40
N LYS A 78 3.13 -5.24 15.11
CA LYS A 78 3.45 -4.18 14.14
C LYS A 78 2.38 -4.10 13.07
N ARG A 79 1.42 -3.20 13.26
CA ARG A 79 0.40 -2.90 12.26
C ARG A 79 0.76 -1.63 11.50
N GLY A 80 0.69 -1.71 10.20
CA GLY A 80 0.60 -0.55 9.36
C GLY A 80 -0.77 -0.44 8.72
N LYS A 81 -1.08 0.75 8.27
CA LYS A 81 -2.31 1.08 7.59
C LYS A 81 -2.02 2.08 6.49
N THR A 82 -2.44 1.74 5.28
CA THR A 82 -2.40 2.63 4.13
C THR A 82 -3.82 2.97 3.72
N ILE A 83 -4.13 4.25 3.58
CA ILE A 83 -5.42 4.73 3.08
C ILE A 83 -5.19 5.33 1.70
N TYR A 84 -5.86 4.77 0.69
CA TYR A 84 -5.91 5.29 -0.67
C TYR A 84 -7.26 5.98 -0.88
N ARG A 85 -7.29 7.30 -0.99
CA ARG A 85 -8.53 8.08 -1.13
C ARG A 85 -8.57 8.77 -2.48
N PHE A 86 -9.67 8.63 -3.21
CA PHE A 86 -9.89 9.46 -4.40
C PHE A 86 -10.18 10.91 -3.96
N THR A 87 -9.34 11.84 -4.40
CA THR A 87 -9.53 13.29 -4.18
C THR A 87 -10.03 14.03 -5.42
N GLY A 88 -10.18 13.31 -6.53
CA GLY A 88 -10.72 13.77 -7.80
C GLY A 88 -10.78 12.61 -8.80
N ALA A 89 -11.24 12.86 -10.02
CA ALA A 89 -11.40 11.80 -11.05
C ALA A 89 -10.08 11.04 -11.33
N ASP A 90 -8.95 11.74 -11.28
CA ASP A 90 -7.62 11.19 -11.60
C ASP A 90 -6.59 11.45 -10.48
N GLN A 91 -7.04 11.75 -9.27
CA GLN A 91 -6.17 12.04 -8.13
C GLN A 91 -6.40 11.06 -6.99
N LEU A 92 -5.31 10.60 -6.39
CA LEU A 92 -5.31 9.68 -5.28
C LEU A 92 -4.41 10.23 -4.17
N GLU A 93 -4.96 10.41 -2.97
CA GLU A 93 -4.19 10.64 -1.75
C GLU A 93 -3.84 9.28 -1.14
N VAL A 94 -2.56 9.09 -0.81
CA VAL A 94 -2.04 7.91 -0.13
C VAL A 94 -1.48 8.35 1.21
N ILE A 95 -2.01 7.81 2.31
CA ILE A 95 -1.55 8.09 3.66
C ILE A 95 -1.09 6.78 4.29
N ASP A 96 0.17 6.71 4.68
CA ASP A 96 0.71 5.58 5.42
C ASP A 96 0.88 5.92 6.90
N THR A 97 0.36 5.04 7.73
CA THR A 97 0.41 5.13 9.18
C THR A 97 0.93 3.82 9.76
N THR A 98 1.69 3.89 10.85
CA THR A 98 2.05 2.72 11.66
C THR A 98 1.49 2.85 13.06
N GLN A 99 1.14 1.72 13.66
CA GLN A 99 0.72 1.66 15.04
C GLN A 99 1.95 1.61 15.96
N THR A 100 1.99 2.44 16.99
CA THR A 100 3.00 2.37 18.05
C THR A 100 2.74 1.16 18.95
N LYS A 101 3.70 0.86 19.84
CA LYS A 101 3.52 -0.22 20.84
C LYS A 101 2.35 0.05 21.78
N GLU A 102 2.03 1.32 21.99
CA GLU A 102 0.93 1.81 22.83
C GLU A 102 -0.42 1.81 22.09
N GLY A 103 -0.44 1.42 20.81
CA GLY A 103 -1.66 1.33 20.02
C GLY A 103 -2.04 2.60 19.24
N GLU A 104 -1.26 3.68 19.34
CA GLU A 104 -1.51 4.94 18.63
C GLU A 104 -1.16 4.80 17.15
N TRP A 105 -1.98 5.35 16.25
CA TRP A 105 -1.62 5.44 14.83
C TRP A 105 -0.83 6.72 14.56
N ARG A 106 0.34 6.58 13.94
CA ARG A 106 1.17 7.73 13.52
C ARG A 106 1.39 7.71 12.02
N GLU A 107 1.05 8.82 11.37
CA GLU A 107 1.37 9.07 9.97
C GLU A 107 2.88 9.23 9.82
N PHE A 108 3.46 8.52 8.85
CA PHE A 108 4.87 8.65 8.49
C PHE A 108 5.08 9.02 7.02
N SER A 109 4.03 8.90 6.20
CA SER A 109 4.07 9.27 4.78
C SER A 109 2.71 9.74 4.30
N ARG A 110 2.72 10.74 3.43
CA ARG A 110 1.57 11.22 2.66
C ARG A 110 2.03 11.59 1.26
N ALA A 111 1.32 11.08 0.26
CA ALA A 111 1.59 11.37 -1.14
C ALA A 111 0.29 11.67 -1.91
N ALA A 112 0.37 12.58 -2.87
CA ALA A 112 -0.68 12.80 -3.85
C ALA A 112 -0.20 12.23 -5.20
N LEU A 113 -0.93 11.25 -5.73
CA LEU A 113 -0.66 10.59 -6.99
C LEU A 113 -1.68 11.03 -8.04
N LYS A 114 -1.22 11.13 -9.29
CA LYS A 114 -2.07 11.38 -10.45
C LYS A 114 -2.08 10.16 -11.36
N ARG A 115 -3.27 9.73 -11.81
CA ARG A 115 -3.40 8.68 -12.82
C ARG A 115 -2.74 9.17 -14.12
N GLN A 116 -1.83 8.36 -14.67
CA GLN A 116 -1.18 8.57 -15.98
C GLN A 116 -1.84 7.72 -17.05
#